data_AF-A0A425WHQ2-F1
#
_entry.id   AF-A0A425WHQ2-F1
#
_cell.length_a   1.000
_cell.length_b   1.000
_cell.length_c   1.000
_cell.angle_alpha   90.00
_cell.angle_beta   90.00
_cell.angle_gamma   90.00
#
_symmetry.space_group_name_H-M   'P 1'
#
loop_
_entity.id
_entity.type
_entity.pdbx_description
1 polymer ?
#
loop_
_entity_poly.entity_id
_entity_poly.type
_entity_poly.pdbx_seq_one_letter_code
_entity_poly.pdbx_strand_id
1 'polypeptide(L)'
;MKDKKIIFYRLMCFGLGAASYIFIFFSWIVGLISAIASIVFGFLYGKNEKRRDGLVTAGLILSGVYVLVYILVIIIGAAYFSSLKISPFGK
;
A
#
# COMPACT_ATOMS: atom_id res chain seq x y z
N MET A 1 -17.87 22.79 -4.00
CA MET A 1 -16.46 22.33 -4.17
C MET A 1 -16.02 21.29 -3.14
N LYS A 2 -16.63 21.22 -1.93
CA LYS A 2 -16.28 20.23 -0.89
C LYS A 2 -16.52 18.78 -1.35
N ASP A 3 -17.63 18.50 -2.02
CA ASP A 3 -17.99 17.14 -2.47
C ASP A 3 -17.06 16.57 -3.54
N LYS A 4 -16.56 17.43 -4.44
CA LYS A 4 -15.59 17.03 -5.48
C LYS A 4 -14.27 16.54 -4.88
N LYS A 5 -13.82 17.16 -3.79
CA LYS A 5 -12.59 16.73 -3.07
C LYS A 5 -12.79 15.38 -2.38
N ILE A 6 -13.95 15.16 -1.78
CA ILE A 6 -14.30 13.89 -1.10
C ILE A 6 -14.30 12.73 -2.10
N ILE A 7 -14.95 12.91 -3.26
CA ILE A 7 -14.99 11.91 -4.33
C ILE A 7 -13.58 11.61 -4.84
N PHE A 8 -12.75 12.65 -5.02
CA PHE A 8 -11.36 12.49 -5.44
C PHE A 8 -10.55 11.62 -4.48
N TYR A 9 -10.63 11.85 -3.16
CA TYR A 9 -9.92 11.03 -2.17
C TYR A 9 -10.39 9.57 -2.16
N ARG A 10 -11.69 9.32 -2.33
CA ARG A 10 -12.23 7.95 -2.42
C ARG A 10 -11.68 7.23 -3.64
N LEU A 11 -11.70 7.91 -4.80
CA LEU A 11 -11.23 7.33 -6.05
C LEU A 11 -9.72 7.07 -6.02
N MET A 12 -8.94 8.00 -5.45
CA MET A 12 -7.49 7.85 -5.31
C MET A 12 -7.11 6.74 -4.35
N CYS A 13 -7.77 6.63 -3.19
CA CYS A 13 -7.50 5.56 -2.23
C CYS A 13 -7.79 4.18 -2.85
N PHE A 14 -8.97 4.00 -3.46
CA PHE A 14 -9.30 2.73 -4.11
C PHE A 14 -8.42 2.46 -5.33
N GLY A 15 -8.22 3.46 -6.19
CA GLY A 15 -7.44 3.34 -7.43
C GLY A 15 -5.97 3.03 -7.18
N LEU A 16 -5.33 3.71 -6.22
CA LEU A 16 -3.94 3.45 -5.85
C LEU A 16 -3.79 2.11 -5.13
N GLY A 17 -4.77 1.74 -4.29
CA GLY A 17 -4.83 0.41 -3.68
C GLY A 17 -4.89 -0.70 -4.72
N ALA A 18 -5.79 -0.62 -5.70
CA ALA A 18 -5.89 -1.59 -6.79
C ALA A 18 -4.65 -1.56 -7.70
N ALA A 19 -4.14 -0.37 -8.04
CA ALA A 19 -2.94 -0.22 -8.86
C ALA A 19 -1.71 -0.87 -8.20
N SER A 20 -1.57 -0.78 -6.87
CA SER A 20 -0.47 -1.43 -6.15
C SER A 20 -0.37 -2.92 -6.46
N TYR A 21 -1.50 -3.63 -6.59
CA TYR A 21 -1.55 -5.05 -6.96
C TYR A 21 -1.11 -5.32 -8.39
N ILE A 22 -1.44 -4.43 -9.34
CA ILE A 22 -1.00 -4.58 -10.73
C ILE A 22 0.53 -4.47 -10.82
N PHE A 23 1.11 -3.56 -10.03
CA PHE A 23 2.56 -3.35 -9.98
C PHE A 23 3.34 -4.45 -9.26
N ILE A 24 2.69 -5.45 -8.65
CA ILE A 24 3.36 -6.68 -8.15
C ILE A 24 4.18 -7.33 -9.27
N PHE A 25 3.67 -7.34 -10.50
CA PHE A 25 4.31 -8.04 -11.60
C PHE A 25 5.38 -7.21 -12.33
N PHE A 26 5.35 -5.88 -12.19
CA PHE A 26 6.22 -4.97 -12.95
C PHE A 26 7.30 -4.30 -12.10
N SER A 27 6.94 -3.71 -10.95
CA SER A 27 7.88 -3.01 -10.09
C SER A 27 7.35 -2.91 -8.67
N TRP A 28 7.97 -3.67 -7.78
CA TRP A 28 7.54 -3.85 -6.40
C TRP A 28 7.68 -2.54 -5.59
N ILE A 29 8.67 -1.71 -5.94
CA ILE A 29 8.87 -0.39 -5.33
C ILE A 29 7.73 0.56 -5.72
N VAL A 30 7.31 0.57 -6.98
CA VAL A 30 6.20 1.41 -7.46
C VAL A 30 4.88 0.95 -6.82
N GLY A 31 4.69 -0.36 -6.68
CA GLY A 31 3.53 -0.90 -5.95
C GLY A 31 3.53 -0.49 -4.48
N LEU A 32 4.67 -0.53 -3.79
CA LEU A 32 4.80 -0.09 -2.40
C LEU A 32 4.48 1.40 -2.24
N ILE A 33 5.04 2.27 -3.10
CA ILE A 33 4.74 3.71 -3.07
C ILE A 33 3.24 3.95 -3.29
N SER A 34 2.62 3.23 -4.21
CA SER A 34 1.18 3.34 -4.48
C SER A 34 0.33 2.89 -3.28
N ALA A 35 0.72 1.78 -2.62
CA ALA A 35 0.06 1.30 -1.42
C ALA A 35 0.18 2.30 -0.26
N ILE A 36 1.36 2.87 -0.03
CA ILE A 36 1.57 3.90 0.99
C ILE A 36 0.73 5.16 0.68
N ALA A 37 0.73 5.61 -0.57
CA ALA A 37 -0.06 6.77 -0.99
C ALA A 37 -1.56 6.54 -0.75
N SER A 38 -2.08 5.36 -1.07
CA SER A 38 -3.47 4.96 -0.77
C SER A 38 -3.79 5.04 0.72
N ILE A 39 -2.90 4.56 1.59
CA ILE A 39 -3.06 4.64 3.05
C ILE A 39 -3.14 6.10 3.52
N VAL A 40 -2.23 6.95 3.03
CA VAL A 40 -2.23 8.39 3.36
C VAL A 40 -3.55 9.05 2.93
N PHE A 41 -4.02 8.76 1.72
CA PHE A 41 -5.30 9.30 1.24
C PHE A 41 -6.50 8.78 2.03
N GLY A 42 -6.51 7.51 2.44
CA GLY A 42 -7.56 6.97 3.30
C GLY A 42 -7.56 7.58 4.71
N PHE A 43 -6.38 7.91 5.26
CA PHE A 43 -6.26 8.60 6.55
C PHE A 43 -6.73 10.05 6.46
N LEU A 44 -6.34 10.76 5.39
CA LEU A 44 -6.85 12.10 5.08
C LEU A 44 -8.36 12.10 4.85
N TYR A 45 -8.91 11.04 4.26
CA TYR A 45 -10.35 10.86 4.11
C TYR A 45 -11.04 10.77 5.47
N GLY A 46 -10.59 9.86 6.35
CA GLY A 46 -11.19 9.67 7.68
C GLY A 46 -11.03 10.87 8.60
N LYS A 47 -10.01 11.71 8.40
CA LYS A 47 -9.87 12.98 9.13
C LYS A 47 -10.87 14.03 8.67
N ASN A 48 -11.22 14.04 7.39
CA ASN A 48 -12.14 15.01 6.81
C ASN A 48 -13.61 14.56 6.86
N GLU A 49 -13.88 13.26 6.95
CA GLU A 49 -15.22 12.72 7.04
C GLU A 49 -15.42 11.67 8.12
N LYS A 50 -16.53 11.80 8.87
CA LYS A 50 -16.95 10.83 9.90
C LYS A 50 -17.76 9.66 9.33
N ARG A 51 -18.01 9.63 8.01
CA ARG A 51 -18.72 8.52 7.35
C ARG A 51 -17.79 7.36 7.02
N ARG A 52 -18.24 6.14 7.32
CA ARG A 52 -17.60 4.90 6.88
C ARG A 52 -17.96 4.64 5.41
N ASP A 53 -17.00 4.83 4.54
CA ASP A 53 -17.16 4.58 3.10
C ASP A 53 -16.46 3.29 2.69
N GLY A 54 -17.25 2.30 2.28
CA GLY A 54 -16.76 0.95 1.95
C GLY A 54 -15.65 0.93 0.91
N LEU A 55 -15.66 1.85 -0.07
CA LEU A 55 -14.59 2.00 -1.07
C LEU A 55 -13.24 2.39 -0.48
N VAL A 56 -13.22 3.28 0.51
CA VAL A 56 -11.99 3.71 1.18
C VAL A 56 -11.48 2.58 2.06
N THR A 57 -12.37 1.91 2.78
CA THR A 57 -12.02 0.73 3.57
C THR A 57 -11.44 -0.38 2.70
N ALA A 58 -12.03 -0.65 1.53
CA ALA A 58 -11.51 -1.62 0.58
C ALA A 58 -10.12 -1.21 0.06
N GLY A 59 -9.91 0.06 -0.30
CA GLY A 59 -8.61 0.59 -0.70
C GLY A 59 -7.54 0.45 0.38
N LEU A 60 -7.89 0.77 1.63
CA LEU A 60 -7.02 0.60 2.80
C LEU A 60 -6.66 -0.87 3.07
N ILE A 61 -7.63 -1.77 2.97
CA ILE A 61 -7.39 -3.22 3.14
C ILE A 61 -6.45 -3.71 2.05
N LEU A 62 -6.71 -3.38 0.78
CA LEU A 62 -5.84 -3.77 -0.33
C LEU A 62 -4.41 -3.27 -0.11
N SER A 63 -4.24 -1.99 0.20
CA SER A 63 -2.90 -1.43 0.46
C SER A 63 -2.22 -2.02 1.69
N GLY A 64 -2.97 -2.29 2.76
CA GLY A 64 -2.45 -2.94 3.96
C GLY A 64 -1.96 -4.37 3.68
N VAL A 65 -2.75 -5.16 2.95
CA VAL A 65 -2.35 -6.52 2.55
C VAL A 65 -1.11 -6.48 1.66
N TYR A 66 -1.03 -5.54 0.71
CA TYR A 66 0.16 -5.37 -0.14
C TYR A 66 1.42 -5.12 0.70
N VAL A 67 1.37 -4.16 1.63
CA VAL A 67 2.51 -3.84 2.51
C VAL A 67 2.91 -5.05 3.36
N LEU A 68 1.93 -5.81 3.87
CA LEU A 68 2.18 -7.00 4.67
C LEU A 68 2.89 -8.10 3.86
N VAL A 69 2.44 -8.36 2.63
CA VAL A 69 3.12 -9.28 1.71
C VAL A 69 4.54 -8.80 1.39
N TYR A 70 4.72 -7.51 1.14
CA TYR A 70 6.04 -6.93 0.87
C TYR A 70 7.02 -7.15 2.04
N ILE A 71 6.57 -6.91 3.28
CA ILE A 71 7.35 -7.16 4.49
C ILE A 71 7.70 -8.65 4.62
N LEU A 72 6.75 -9.55 4.38
CA LEU A 72 6.99 -11.00 4.43
C LEU A 72 8.07 -11.42 3.44
N VAL A 73 8.05 -10.90 2.21
CA VAL A 73 9.09 -11.23 1.21
C VAL A 73 10.46 -10.72 1.65
N ILE A 74 10.54 -9.51 2.23
CA ILE A 74 11.81 -9.01 2.77
C ILE A 74 12.31 -9.88 3.92
N ILE A 75 11.44 -10.29 4.85
CA ILE A 75 11.83 -11.14 5.99
C ILE A 75 12.31 -12.50 5.49
N ILE A 76 11.60 -13.13 4.56
CA ILE A 76 12.00 -14.42 3.99
C ILE A 76 13.32 -14.29 3.23
N GLY A 77 13.47 -13.24 2.41
CA GLY A 77 14.72 -12.94 1.71
C GLY A 77 15.88 -12.76 2.69
N ALA A 78 15.70 -11.93 3.73
CA ALA A 78 16.71 -11.70 4.76
C ALA A 78 17.06 -12.98 5.53
N ALA A 79 16.07 -13.82 5.86
CA ALA A 79 16.28 -15.11 6.50
C ALA A 79 17.04 -16.08 5.60
N TYR A 80 16.72 -16.11 4.29
CA TYR A 80 17.43 -16.92 3.31
C TYR A 80 18.90 -16.48 3.16
N PHE A 81 19.16 -15.18 3.03
CA PHE A 81 20.53 -14.64 3.01
C PHE A 81 21.29 -14.93 4.31
N SER A 82 20.63 -14.79 5.47
CA SER A 82 21.20 -15.12 6.77
C SER A 82 21.56 -16.62 6.87
N SER A 83 20.74 -17.51 6.29
CA SER A 83 21.02 -18.95 6.26
C SER A 83 22.19 -19.32 5.34
N LEU A 84 22.44 -18.52 4.31
CA LEU A 84 23.57 -18.70 3.38
C LEU A 84 24.91 -18.19 3.95
N LYS A 85 24.94 -17.62 5.18
CA LYS A 85 26.10 -16.87 5.74
C LYS A 85 26.61 -15.74 4.83
N ILE A 86 25.77 -15.28 3.89
CA ILE A 86 26.07 -14.15 3.03
C ILE A 86 25.38 -12.95 3.66
N SER A 87 26.17 -12.02 4.20
CA SER A 87 25.62 -10.78 4.77
C SER A 87 24.82 -10.05 3.68
N PRO A 88 23.53 -9.72 3.89
CA PRO A 88 22.72 -8.97 2.92
C PRO A 88 23.23 -7.53 2.70
N PHE A 89 24.11 -7.07 3.58
CA PHE A 89 24.96 -5.89 3.40
C PHE A 89 26.41 -6.40 3.31
N GLY A 90 26.94 -6.49 2.10
CA GLY A 90 28.24 -7.12 1.83
C GLY A 90 29.35 -6.71 2.79
N LYS A 91 30.18 -7.69 3.17
CA LYS A 91 31.62 -7.53 3.20
C LYS A 91 32.18 -8.45 2.13
#